data_AF-A0A1Z9GC54-F1
#
_entry.id   AF-A0A1Z9GC54-F1
#
_cell.length_a   1.000
_cell.length_b   1.000
_cell.length_c   1.000
_cell.angle_alpha   90.00
_cell.angle_beta   90.00
_cell.angle_gamma   90.00
#
_symmetry.space_group_name_H-M   'P 1'
#
loop_
_entity.id
_entity.type
_entity.pdbx_description
1 polymer ?
#
loop_
_entity_poly.entity_id
_entity_poly.type
_entity_poly.pdbx_seq_one_letter_code
_entity_poly.pdbx_strand_id
1 'polypeptide(L)'
;MDPINQNPGLPLNKTFGLNGKGALDGNDLDELRRTADAFEAIFVSQFVKAARSANLADDIFGSQAGDTYQSMLDDQYAKDLASSTKLGIAEALVMQLGGPAARDEDR
;
A
#
# COMPACT_ATOMS: atom_id res chain seq x y z
N MET A 1 9.75 38.25 -36.67
CA MET A 1 9.60 38.24 -35.20
C MET A 1 8.65 37.09 -34.89
N ASP A 2 9.19 35.88 -34.75
CA ASP A 2 8.41 34.68 -34.46
C ASP A 2 8.31 34.49 -32.94
N PRO A 3 7.14 34.13 -32.38
CA PRO A 3 7.03 33.88 -30.94
C PRO A 3 7.59 32.49 -30.59
N ILE A 4 8.58 32.50 -29.69
CA ILE A 4 9.12 31.32 -29.01
C ILE A 4 8.04 30.79 -28.06
N ASN A 5 7.35 29.72 -28.46
CA ASN A 5 6.57 28.90 -27.52
C ASN A 5 7.46 27.76 -26.99
N GLN A 6 8.24 28.08 -25.95
CA GLN A 6 8.90 27.07 -25.13
C GLN A 6 8.02 26.87 -23.88
N ASN A 7 7.33 25.74 -23.82
CA ASN A 7 6.79 25.21 -22.58
C ASN A 7 7.89 24.35 -21.93
N PRO A 8 8.61 24.82 -20.90
CA PRO A 8 9.64 24.03 -20.22
C PRO A 8 8.98 23.13 -19.16
N GLY A 9 8.03 22.30 -19.60
CA GLY A 9 7.48 21.25 -18.77
C GLY A 9 8.34 20.01 -18.91
N LEU A 10 8.95 19.55 -17.82
CA LEU A 10 9.66 18.27 -17.77
C LEU A 10 8.73 17.17 -18.34
N PRO A 11 9.15 16.38 -19.35
CA PRO A 11 8.34 15.29 -19.84
C PRO A 11 8.22 14.22 -18.75
N LEU A 12 7.10 14.25 -18.01
CA LEU A 12 6.77 13.26 -16.96
C LEU A 12 6.54 11.84 -17.53
N ASN A 13 6.63 11.65 -18.84
CA ASN A 13 6.44 10.36 -19.50
C ASN A 13 7.73 9.54 -19.67
N LYS A 14 8.87 9.97 -19.10
CA LYS A 14 10.17 9.29 -19.29
C LYS A 14 10.78 8.64 -18.04
N THR A 15 10.15 8.69 -16.87
CA THR A 15 10.79 8.19 -15.63
C THR A 15 10.60 6.70 -15.37
N PHE A 16 9.73 5.98 -16.09
CA PHE A 16 9.66 4.52 -16.00
C PHE A 16 9.48 3.90 -17.38
N GLY A 17 10.60 3.62 -18.05
CA GLY A 17 10.62 2.85 -19.27
C GLY A 17 10.32 1.38 -18.97
N LEU A 18 9.04 1.01 -18.98
CA LEU A 18 8.61 -0.39 -19.02
C LEU A 18 8.73 -0.89 -20.46
N ASN A 19 9.96 -1.15 -20.89
CA ASN A 19 10.24 -1.89 -22.12
C ASN A 19 10.11 -3.38 -21.82
N GLY A 20 8.91 -3.96 -21.97
CA GLY A 20 8.73 -5.40 -21.86
C GLY A 20 7.28 -5.87 -21.88
N LYS A 21 6.81 -6.20 -23.09
CA LYS A 21 5.55 -6.93 -23.42
C LYS A 21 4.24 -6.21 -23.03
N GLY A 22 3.20 -6.53 -23.80
CA GLY A 22 1.93 -5.82 -23.81
C GLY A 22 1.26 -5.74 -22.44
N ALA A 23 0.32 -4.80 -22.34
CA ALA A 23 -0.62 -4.66 -21.24
C ALA A 23 -0.89 -5.99 -20.52
N LEU A 24 -0.76 -6.00 -19.19
CA LEU A 24 -1.05 -7.18 -18.36
C LEU A 24 -2.39 -7.77 -18.79
N ASP A 25 -2.43 -9.07 -19.05
CA ASP A 25 -3.70 -9.72 -19.35
C ASP A 25 -4.57 -9.83 -18.06
N GLY A 26 -5.83 -10.23 -18.21
CA GLY A 26 -6.75 -10.28 -17.07
C GLY A 26 -6.30 -11.21 -15.93
N ASN A 27 -5.53 -12.26 -16.25
CA ASN A 27 -5.00 -13.17 -15.24
C ASN A 27 -3.82 -12.55 -14.48
N ASP A 28 -2.93 -11.87 -15.19
CA ASP A 28 -1.81 -11.13 -14.60
C ASP A 28 -2.32 -9.99 -13.69
N LEU A 29 -3.41 -9.33 -14.09
CA LEU A 29 -4.04 -8.26 -13.29
C LEU A 29 -4.67 -8.81 -12.00
N ASP A 30 -5.37 -9.95 -12.08
CA ASP A 30 -5.92 -10.64 -10.92
C ASP A 30 -4.84 -11.12 -9.94
N GLU A 31 -3.74 -11.64 -10.46
CA GLU A 31 -2.59 -12.05 -9.65
C GLU A 31 -1.90 -10.85 -8.98
N LEU A 32 -1.76 -9.74 -9.72
CA LEU A 32 -1.27 -8.48 -9.18
C LEU A 32 -2.17 -7.96 -8.06
N ARG A 33 -3.49 -7.97 -8.26
CA ARG A 33 -4.48 -7.52 -7.25
C ARG A 33 -4.40 -8.36 -5.98
N ARG A 34 -4.36 -9.68 -6.09
CA ARG A 34 -4.19 -10.59 -4.94
C ARG A 34 -2.89 -10.34 -4.18
N THR A 35 -1.79 -10.14 -4.91
CA THR A 35 -0.47 -9.88 -4.29
C THR A 35 -0.44 -8.51 -3.61
N ALA A 36 -1.05 -7.51 -4.23
CA ALA A 36 -1.16 -6.16 -3.68
C ALA A 36 -2.00 -6.13 -2.39
N ASP A 37 -3.11 -6.87 -2.34
CA ASP A 37 -3.93 -7.03 -1.12
C ASP A 37 -3.13 -7.69 0.02
N ALA A 38 -2.39 -8.76 -0.28
CA ALA A 38 -1.54 -9.43 0.71
C ALA A 38 -0.42 -8.51 1.23
N PHE A 39 0.17 -7.70 0.35
CA PHE A 39 1.17 -6.71 0.71
C PHE A 39 0.59 -5.63 1.64
N GLU A 40 -0.59 -5.09 1.32
CA GLU A 40 -1.27 -4.09 2.16
C GLU A 40 -1.53 -4.64 3.57
N ALA A 41 -1.97 -5.90 3.69
CA ALA A 41 -2.18 -6.54 4.99
C ALA A 41 -0.89 -6.63 5.84
N ILE A 42 0.24 -7.01 5.22
CA ILE A 42 1.55 -7.04 5.88
C ILE A 42 1.97 -5.63 6.31
N PHE A 43 1.80 -4.65 5.42
CA PHE A 43 2.14 -3.26 5.69
C PHE A 43 1.35 -2.70 6.88
N VAL A 44 0.03 -2.89 6.91
CA VAL A 44 -0.83 -2.44 8.03
C VAL A 44 -0.39 -3.11 9.34
N SER A 45 -0.10 -4.42 9.32
CA SER A 45 0.42 -5.11 10.51
C SER A 45 1.71 -4.47 11.03
N GLN A 46 2.64 -4.15 10.13
CA GLN A 46 3.91 -3.51 10.51
C GLN A 46 3.73 -2.06 10.97
N PHE A 47 2.81 -1.32 10.36
CA PHE A 47 2.46 0.04 10.78
C PHE A 47 1.89 0.05 12.21
N VAL A 48 0.93 -0.82 12.52
CA VAL A 48 0.33 -0.93 13.86
C VAL A 48 1.38 -1.33 14.90
N LYS A 49 2.24 -2.30 14.58
CA LYS A 49 3.36 -2.69 15.45
C LYS A 49 4.30 -1.52 15.72
N ALA A 50 4.66 -0.74 14.70
CA ALA A 50 5.52 0.42 14.83
C ALA A 50 4.86 1.52 15.68
N ALA A 51 3.57 1.80 15.49
CA ALA A 51 2.81 2.75 16.28
C ALA A 51 2.76 2.36 17.77
N ARG A 52 2.61 1.07 18.08
CA ARG A 52 2.62 0.55 19.45
C ARG A 52 4.02 0.56 20.08
N SER A 53 5.04 0.23 19.29
CA SER A 53 6.45 0.28 19.72
C SER A 53 6.89 1.72 20.06
N ALA A 54 6.29 2.72 19.41
CA ALA A 54 6.52 4.14 19.71
C ALA A 54 5.89 4.61 21.04
N ASN A 55 5.55 3.68 21.95
CA ASN A 55 4.98 3.97 23.27
C ASN A 55 5.81 5.05 24.00
N LEU A 56 5.13 6.12 24.39
CA LEU A 56 5.72 7.35 24.95
C LEU A 56 6.01 7.26 26.46
N ALA A 57 5.74 6.13 27.10
CA ALA A 57 5.95 5.92 28.52
C ALA A 57 6.32 4.47 28.81
N ASP A 58 7.32 4.26 29.67
CA ASP A 58 7.55 2.97 30.30
C ASP A 58 6.34 2.63 31.18
N ASP A 59 5.93 1.37 31.14
CA ASP A 59 4.85 0.87 31.98
C ASP A 59 5.34 0.78 33.44
N ILE A 60 5.19 1.88 34.18
CA ILE A 60 5.64 1.98 35.59
C ILE A 60 4.78 1.10 36.52
N PHE A 61 3.63 0.57 36.06
CA PHE A 61 2.68 -0.18 36.88
C PHE A 61 2.31 -1.57 36.32
N GLY A 62 2.94 -1.99 35.21
CA GLY A 62 2.66 -3.24 34.52
C GLY A 62 3.13 -4.49 35.26
N SER A 63 2.33 -5.54 35.20
CA SER A 63 2.76 -6.89 35.58
C SER A 63 2.85 -7.73 34.30
N GLN A 64 3.85 -8.62 34.21
CA GLN A 64 4.11 -9.47 33.03
C GLN A 64 2.86 -10.24 32.51
N ALA A 65 1.95 -10.61 33.42
CA ALA A 65 0.70 -11.28 33.08
C ALA A 65 -0.30 -10.33 32.38
N GLY A 66 -0.37 -9.07 32.81
CA GLY A 66 -1.16 -8.03 32.16
C GLY A 66 -0.65 -7.71 30.75
N ASP A 67 0.67 -7.62 30.58
CA ASP A 67 1.31 -7.34 29.29
C ASP A 67 1.00 -8.41 28.25
N THR A 68 0.98 -9.67 28.69
CA THR A 68 0.66 -10.81 27.83
C THR A 68 -0.79 -10.75 27.37
N TYR A 69 -1.72 -10.49 28.29
CA TYR A 69 -3.14 -10.37 27.95
C TYR A 69 -3.41 -9.18 27.03
N GLN A 70 -2.83 -8.02 27.34
CA GLN A 70 -2.93 -6.82 26.51
C GLN A 70 -2.32 -7.04 25.12
N SER A 71 -1.22 -7.79 25.03
CA SER A 71 -0.62 -8.16 23.75
C SER A 71 -1.53 -9.02 22.90
N MET A 72 -2.16 -10.04 23.48
CA MET A 72 -3.12 -10.88 22.76
C MET A 72 -4.37 -10.10 22.31
N LEU A 73 -4.86 -9.18 23.15
CA LEU A 73 -5.99 -8.31 22.82
C LEU A 73 -5.64 -7.37 21.66
N ASP A 74 -4.49 -6.71 21.75
CA ASP A 74 -4.03 -5.76 20.73
C ASP A 74 -3.71 -6.48 19.41
N ASP A 75 -3.21 -7.72 19.46
CA ASP A 75 -3.02 -8.56 18.26
C ASP A 75 -4.35 -8.87 17.55
N GLN A 76 -5.40 -9.15 18.32
CA GLN A 76 -6.73 -9.38 17.76
C GLN A 76 -7.30 -8.08 17.16
N TYR A 77 -7.18 -6.97 17.90
CA TYR A 77 -7.65 -5.67 17.42
C TYR A 77 -6.88 -5.21 16.19
N ALA A 78 -5.57 -5.46 16.12
CA ALA A 78 -4.75 -5.17 14.95
C ALA A 78 -5.18 -5.99 13.71
N LYS A 79 -5.54 -7.26 13.89
CA LYS A 79 -6.10 -8.10 12.80
C LYS A 79 -7.46 -7.59 12.35
N ASP A 80 -8.33 -7.22 13.28
CA ASP A 80 -9.67 -6.70 12.97
C ASP A 80 -9.56 -5.33 12.26
N LEU A 81 -8.64 -4.47 12.70
CA LEU A 81 -8.38 -3.18 12.06
C LEU A 81 -7.75 -3.35 10.67
N ALA A 82 -6.80 -4.28 10.51
CA ALA A 82 -6.17 -4.57 9.22
C ALA A 82 -7.14 -5.19 8.21
N SER A 83 -8.12 -5.98 8.66
CA SER A 83 -9.14 -6.55 7.78
C SER A 83 -10.24 -5.56 7.40
N SER A 84 -10.54 -4.59 8.28
CA SER A 84 -11.58 -3.58 8.04
C SER A 84 -11.08 -2.32 7.34
N THR A 85 -9.79 -1.98 7.49
CA THR A 85 -9.21 -0.75 6.96
C THR A 85 -8.40 -1.03 5.70
N LYS A 86 -9.01 -0.81 4.54
CA LYS A 86 -8.27 -0.74 3.27
C LYS A 86 -7.67 0.67 3.15
N LEU A 87 -6.35 0.75 3.08
CA LEU A 87 -5.64 2.04 2.95
C LEU A 87 -5.58 2.52 1.49
N GLY A 88 -5.96 1.67 0.54
CA GLY A 88 -5.91 1.96 -0.89
C GLY A 88 -4.51 1.81 -1.49
N ILE A 89 -3.56 1.24 -0.74
CA ILE A 89 -2.20 0.97 -1.21
C ILE A 89 -2.24 -0.14 -2.25
N ALA A 90 -3.04 -1.18 -2.01
CA ALA A 90 -3.21 -2.27 -2.96
C ALA A 90 -3.75 -1.76 -4.31
N GLU A 91 -4.78 -0.92 -4.26
CA GLU A 91 -5.38 -0.28 -5.44
C GLU A 91 -4.38 0.62 -6.17
N ALA A 92 -3.61 1.44 -5.44
CA ALA A 92 -2.59 2.29 -6.03
C ALA A 92 -1.47 1.48 -6.72
N LEU A 93 -1.08 0.33 -6.16
CA LEU A 93 -0.12 -0.59 -6.77
C LEU A 93 -0.66 -1.19 -8.07
N VAL A 94 -1.93 -1.63 -8.07
CA VAL A 94 -2.60 -2.14 -9.27
C VAL A 94 -2.70 -1.05 -10.34
N MET A 95 -3.04 0.18 -9.99
CA MET A 95 -3.11 1.31 -10.93
C MET A 95 -1.73 1.66 -11.52
N GLN A 96 -0.66 1.59 -10.72
CA GLN A 96 0.69 1.98 -11.14
C GLN A 96 1.38 0.88 -11.95
N LEU A 97 1.19 -0.39 -11.58
CA LEU A 97 1.87 -1.54 -12.19
C LEU A 97 1.01 -2.27 -13.23
N GLY A 98 -0.32 -2.19 -13.13
CA GLY A 98 -1.27 -2.74 -14.09
C GLY A 98 -1.28 -2.03 -15.45
N GLY A 99 -0.70 -0.82 -15.53
CA GLY A 99 -0.60 -0.07 -16.77
C GLY A 99 -1.96 0.33 -17.34
N PRO A 100 -2.06 0.60 -18.67
CA PRO A 100 -3.31 1.02 -19.30
C PRO A 100 -4.48 0.03 -19.13
N ALA A 101 -4.21 -1.27 -18.98
CA ALA A 101 -5.24 -2.31 -18.82
C ALA A 101 -6.13 -2.09 -17.58
N ALA A 102 -5.54 -1.66 -16.46
CA ALA A 102 -6.29 -1.40 -15.23
C ALA A 102 -7.23 -0.17 -15.33
N ARG A 103 -7.10 0.67 -16.37
CA ARG A 103 -7.87 1.92 -16.53
C ARG A 103 -9.13 1.74 -17.38
N ASP A 104 -9.24 0.63 -18.11
CA ASP A 104 -10.30 0.39 -19.09
C ASP A 104 -11.45 -0.52 -18.57
N GLU A 105 -11.27 -1.22 -17.44
CA GLU A 105 -12.32 -2.09 -16.85
C GLU A 105 -13.44 -1.33 -16.10
N ASP A 106 -13.25 -0.03 -15.81
CA ASP A 106 -14.18 0.78 -15.02
C ASP A 106 -15.07 1.73 -15.89
N ARG A 107 -15.15 1.50 -17.21
CA ARG A 107 -15.86 2.37 -18.17
C ARG A 107 -17.01 1.69 -18.91
#